data_AF-A0A183T058-F1
#
_entry.id   AF-A0A183T058-F1
#
_cell.length_a   1.000
_cell.length_b   1.000
_cell.length_c   1.000
_cell.angle_alpha   90.00
_cell.angle_beta   90.00
_cell.angle_gamma   90.00
#
_symmetry.space_group_name_H-M   'P 1'
#
loop_
_entity.id
_entity.type
_entity.pdbx_description
1 polymer ?
#
loop_
_entity_poly.entity_id
_entity_poly.type
_entity_poly.pdbx_seq_one_letter_code
_entity_poly.pdbx_strand_id
1 'polypeptide(L)'
;MAIKGPCIKGTAPLLSSDDTTLLTEKSQILKRCAEHFRSVLNCSSAISDAAIDRLPQVDTNNDLDLPPSLPETIRAVQQISSGKAPGSGAITPDVYNHGGPRLMAEIATLFQEMGHQGQIFVLILIDRQNGHPEQSLLPESQCGFERRHGTTDMIFAARQLQEKCQEMRIHLYTTFVDLTKAFGTVNCNGLWKILRKFG
;
A
#
# COMPACT_ATOMS: atom_id res chain seq x y z
N MET A 1 -12.45 0.06 -34.73
CA MET A 1 -13.73 -0.62 -34.40
C MET A 1 -13.83 -0.67 -32.88
N ALA A 2 -14.65 0.17 -32.26
CA ALA A 2 -14.74 0.25 -30.80
C ALA A 2 -15.80 -0.73 -30.30
N ILE A 3 -15.38 -1.75 -29.53
CA ILE A 3 -16.29 -2.68 -28.86
C ILE A 3 -16.73 -2.00 -27.57
N LYS A 4 -17.96 -1.48 -27.54
CA LYS A 4 -18.58 -0.89 -26.36
C LYS A 4 -19.22 -2.02 -25.56
N GLY A 5 -18.57 -2.44 -24.47
CA GLY A 5 -19.12 -3.43 -23.55
C GLY A 5 -20.37 -2.90 -22.80
N PRO A 6 -21.24 -3.79 -22.27
CA PRO A 6 -22.45 -3.37 -21.55
C PRO A 6 -22.08 -2.62 -20.26
N CYS A 7 -22.53 -1.37 -20.13
CA CYS A 7 -22.45 -0.60 -18.89
C CYS A 7 -23.69 -0.93 -18.04
N ILE A 8 -23.68 -2.08 -17.37
CA ILE A 8 -24.72 -2.42 -16.39
C ILE A 8 -24.26 -1.84 -15.05
N LYS A 9 -24.73 -0.64 -14.71
CA LYS A 9 -24.60 -0.10 -13.36
C LYS A 9 -25.68 -0.73 -12.47
N GLY A 10 -25.53 -2.02 -12.19
CA GLY A 10 -26.28 -2.68 -11.13
C GLY A 10 -25.53 -2.50 -9.83
N THR A 11 -26.05 -1.71 -8.89
CA THR A 11 -25.60 -1.81 -7.50
C THR A 11 -26.05 -3.18 -7.00
N ALA A 12 -25.10 -4.10 -6.82
CA ALA A 12 -25.41 -5.42 -6.27
C ALA A 12 -26.08 -5.23 -4.89
N PRO A 13 -27.27 -5.82 -4.65
CA PRO A 13 -27.92 -5.74 -3.36
C PRO A 13 -27.03 -6.34 -2.27
N LEU A 14 -26.91 -5.66 -1.13
CA LEU A 14 -26.07 -6.12 -0.04
C LEU A 14 -26.87 -7.09 0.83
N LEU A 15 -26.42 -8.34 0.89
CA LEU A 15 -27.11 -9.43 1.59
C LEU A 15 -26.52 -9.67 3.00
N SER A 16 -27.25 -10.36 3.86
CA SER A 16 -26.77 -10.89 5.14
C SER A 16 -25.56 -11.83 4.98
N SER A 17 -24.93 -12.24 6.09
CA SER A 17 -23.82 -13.21 6.06
C SER A 17 -24.18 -14.52 5.37
N ASP A 18 -25.45 -14.90 5.44
CA ASP A 18 -25.97 -16.19 4.99
C ASP A 18 -26.62 -16.08 3.59
N ASP A 19 -26.47 -14.93 2.92
CA ASP A 19 -27.03 -14.62 1.60
C ASP A 19 -28.57 -14.72 1.48
N THR A 20 -29.29 -14.78 2.61
CA THR A 20 -30.74 -15.02 2.63
C THR A 20 -31.59 -13.74 2.69
N THR A 21 -31.06 -12.65 3.24
CA THR A 21 -31.83 -11.42 3.47
C THR A 21 -31.17 -10.20 2.84
N LEU A 22 -31.98 -9.36 2.21
CA LEU A 22 -31.55 -8.12 1.58
C LEU A 22 -31.52 -7.00 2.62
N LEU A 23 -30.34 -6.41 2.83
CA LEU A 23 -30.13 -5.35 3.80
C LEU A 23 -30.39 -3.99 3.13
N THR A 24 -31.48 -3.34 3.53
CA THR A 24 -31.87 -2.00 3.05
C THR A 24 -31.57 -0.90 4.05
N GLU A 25 -31.48 -1.22 5.34
CA GLU A 25 -31.22 -0.24 6.39
C GLU A 25 -29.73 0.10 6.54
N LYS A 26 -29.42 1.40 6.64
CA LYS A 26 -28.04 1.91 6.75
C LYS A 26 -27.26 1.32 7.93
N SER A 27 -27.91 1.15 9.08
CA SER A 27 -27.29 0.56 10.29
C SER A 27 -26.88 -0.89 10.07
N GLN A 28 -27.75 -1.67 9.43
CA GLN A 28 -27.54 -3.08 9.11
C GLN A 28 -26.45 -3.26 8.05
N ILE A 29 -26.44 -2.38 7.02
CA ILE A 29 -25.39 -2.34 6.01
C ILE A 29 -24.04 -2.04 6.64
N LEU A 30 -23.93 -1.02 7.51
CA LEU A 30 -22.69 -0.69 8.18
C LEU A 30 -22.20 -1.83 9.07
N LYS A 31 -23.10 -2.50 9.79
CA LYS A 31 -22.79 -3.67 10.61
C LYS A 31 -22.28 -4.84 9.75
N ARG A 32 -22.97 -5.15 8.65
CA ARG A 32 -22.57 -6.21 7.72
C ARG A 32 -21.23 -5.92 7.03
N CYS A 33 -20.99 -4.66 6.66
CA CYS A 33 -19.70 -4.20 6.17
C CYS A 33 -18.61 -4.40 7.23
N ALA A 34 -18.86 -4.01 8.48
CA ALA A 34 -17.91 -4.21 9.57
C ALA A 34 -17.59 -5.69 9.79
N GLU A 35 -18.59 -6.58 9.76
CA GLU A 35 -18.40 -8.03 9.85
C GLU A 35 -17.58 -8.58 8.67
N HIS A 36 -17.90 -8.17 7.44
CA HIS A 36 -17.17 -8.56 6.23
C HIS A 36 -15.70 -8.12 6.29
N PHE A 37 -15.45 -6.84 6.57
CA PHE A 37 -14.09 -6.32 6.67
C PHE A 37 -13.33 -6.90 7.86
N ARG A 38 -14.00 -7.20 8.97
CA ARG A 38 -13.35 -7.89 10.10
C ARG A 38 -12.87 -9.27 9.69
N SER A 39 -13.67 -10.04 8.95
CA SER A 39 -13.27 -11.35 8.45
C SER A 39 -12.16 -11.28 7.41
N VAL A 40 -12.22 -10.29 6.49
CA VAL A 40 -11.21 -10.13 5.44
C VAL A 40 -9.88 -9.70 6.07
N LEU A 41 -9.87 -8.60 6.82
CA LEU A 41 -8.66 -7.98 7.36
C LEU A 41 -8.06 -8.70 8.57
N ASN A 42 -8.84 -9.54 9.28
CA ASN A 42 -8.33 -10.34 10.40
C ASN A 42 -8.26 -11.84 10.04
N CYS A 43 -7.89 -12.15 8.79
CA CYS A 43 -7.62 -13.52 8.39
C CYS A 43 -6.54 -14.15 9.30
N SER A 44 -6.90 -15.23 9.97
CA SER A 44 -5.97 -16.10 10.71
C SER A 44 -5.14 -16.92 9.72
N SER A 45 -4.25 -16.27 8.95
CA SER A 45 -3.22 -16.99 8.22
C SER A 45 -2.13 -17.44 9.20
N ALA A 46 -1.69 -18.69 9.06
CA ALA A 46 -0.62 -19.24 9.87
C ALA A 46 0.69 -18.58 9.47
N ILE A 47 1.33 -17.91 10.44
CA ILE A 47 2.64 -17.29 10.27
C ILE A 47 3.67 -18.25 10.85
N SER A 48 4.73 -18.51 10.09
CA SER A 48 5.86 -19.30 10.60
C SER A 48 6.78 -18.40 11.41
N ASP A 49 6.76 -18.54 12.74
CA ASP A 49 7.70 -17.82 13.61
C ASP A 49 9.16 -18.15 13.24
N ALA A 50 9.44 -19.40 12.84
CA ALA A 50 10.75 -19.80 12.35
C ALA A 50 11.19 -19.08 11.07
N ALA A 51 10.26 -18.61 10.23
CA ALA A 51 10.59 -17.76 9.08
C ALA A 51 10.90 -16.32 9.50
N ILE A 52 10.21 -15.80 10.52
CA ILE A 52 10.48 -14.47 11.10
C ILE A 52 11.85 -14.46 11.79
N ASP A 53 12.21 -15.53 12.49
CA ASP A 53 13.48 -15.63 13.21
C ASP A 53 14.70 -15.67 12.27
N ARG A 54 14.50 -16.05 11.00
CA ARG A 54 15.54 -16.00 9.96
C ARG A 54 15.77 -14.60 9.38
N LEU A 55 14.87 -13.65 9.62
CA LEU A 55 15.03 -12.29 9.14
C LEU A 55 16.13 -11.58 9.94
N PRO A 56 17.03 -10.83 9.28
CA PRO A 56 18.02 -10.02 9.97
C PRO A 56 17.32 -8.95 10.80
N GLN A 57 17.90 -8.65 11.97
CA GLN A 57 17.45 -7.54 12.81
C GLN A 57 18.16 -6.27 12.34
N VAL A 58 17.37 -5.30 11.91
CA VAL A 58 17.78 -3.94 11.54
C VAL A 58 17.75 -3.08 12.80
N ASP A 59 18.63 -2.08 12.85
CA ASP A 59 18.63 -1.09 13.92
C ASP A 59 17.34 -0.25 13.92
N THR A 60 16.84 0.10 15.10
CA THR A 60 15.63 0.91 15.24
C THR A 60 15.85 2.31 14.68
N ASN A 61 15.03 2.68 13.69
CA ASN A 61 15.04 4.02 13.11
C ASN A 61 14.30 5.03 14.01
N ASN A 62 15.05 5.70 14.88
CA ASN A 62 14.51 6.72 15.78
C ASN A 62 13.94 7.95 15.04
N ASP A 63 14.24 8.13 13.75
CA ASP A 63 13.69 9.25 12.97
C ASP A 63 12.19 9.11 12.73
N LEU A 64 11.63 7.88 12.83
CA LEU A 64 10.19 7.66 12.69
C LEU A 64 9.38 8.28 13.83
N ASP A 65 9.97 8.41 15.02
CA ASP A 65 9.32 9.01 16.20
C ASP A 65 9.43 10.54 16.26
N LEU A 66 10.26 11.14 15.40
CA LEU A 66 10.42 12.59 15.35
C LEU A 66 9.17 13.26 14.75
N PRO A 67 8.78 14.45 15.22
CA PRO A 67 7.71 15.19 14.56
C PRO A 67 8.09 15.51 13.11
N PRO A 68 7.12 15.58 12.17
CA PRO A 68 7.37 16.01 10.80
C PRO A 68 8.00 17.40 10.75
N SER A 69 9.06 17.55 9.96
CA SER A 69 9.67 18.85 9.70
C SER A 69 8.96 19.57 8.55
N LEU A 70 9.08 20.90 8.51
CA LEU A 70 8.53 21.71 7.42
C LEU A 70 9.07 21.29 6.03
N PRO A 71 10.38 21.02 5.85
CA PRO A 71 10.90 20.54 4.56
C PRO A 71 10.33 19.19 4.12
N GLU A 72 10.11 18.25 5.05
CA GLU A 72 9.47 16.96 4.76
C GLU A 72 8.02 17.15 4.34
N THR A 73 7.29 18.00 5.04
CA THR A 73 5.89 18.32 4.73
C THR A 73 5.75 18.93 3.33
N ILE A 74 6.64 19.86 2.98
CA ILE A 74 6.67 20.47 1.64
C ILE A 74 6.92 19.40 0.56
N ARG A 75 7.92 18.54 0.79
CA ARG A 75 8.26 17.46 -0.15
C ARG A 75 7.12 16.47 -0.32
N ALA A 76 6.50 16.04 0.78
CA ALA A 76 5.39 15.10 0.76
C ALA A 76 4.17 15.67 0.03
N VAL A 77 3.84 16.96 0.23
CA VAL A 77 2.76 17.63 -0.51
C VAL A 77 3.05 17.66 -2.01
N GLN A 78 4.28 17.97 -2.40
CA GLN A 78 4.69 17.99 -3.81
C GLN A 78 4.60 16.60 -4.49
N GLN A 79 4.71 15.52 -3.71
CA GLN A 79 4.52 14.15 -4.22
C GLN A 79 3.05 13.81 -4.48
N ILE A 80 2.09 14.59 -3.97
CA ILE A 80 0.68 14.30 -4.17
C ILE A 80 0.27 14.69 -5.59
N SER A 81 -0.06 13.68 -6.37
CA SER A 81 -0.66 13.83 -7.70
C SER A 81 -1.96 14.66 -7.65
N SER A 82 -2.05 15.68 -8.51
CA SER A 82 -3.25 16.49 -8.72
C SER A 82 -4.42 15.67 -9.30
N GLY A 83 -5.64 16.19 -9.15
CA GLY A 83 -6.85 15.57 -9.73
C GLY A 83 -7.37 14.32 -9.00
N LYS A 84 -6.90 14.00 -7.79
CA LYS A 84 -7.52 12.97 -6.95
C LYS A 84 -8.81 13.49 -6.30
N ALA A 85 -9.75 12.58 -6.09
CA ALA A 85 -10.99 12.89 -5.38
C ALA A 85 -10.72 13.38 -3.94
N PRO A 86 -11.51 14.34 -3.42
CA PRO A 86 -11.39 14.79 -2.04
C PRO A 86 -11.55 13.63 -1.05
N GLY A 87 -10.74 13.64 0.01
CA GLY A 87 -10.92 12.70 1.14
C GLY A 87 -12.15 13.03 1.99
N SER A 88 -12.34 12.33 3.12
CA SER A 88 -13.46 12.56 4.04
C SER A 88 -13.56 14.00 4.58
N GLY A 89 -12.47 14.77 4.54
CA GLY A 89 -12.43 16.19 4.91
C GLY A 89 -12.74 17.16 3.77
N ALA A 90 -13.13 16.67 2.59
CA ALA A 90 -13.38 17.45 1.38
C ALA A 90 -12.21 18.32 0.86
N ILE A 91 -11.00 18.10 1.37
CA ILE A 91 -9.79 18.79 0.89
C ILE A 91 -9.22 18.03 -0.30
N THR A 92 -9.08 18.70 -1.45
CA THR A 92 -8.40 18.15 -2.63
C THR A 92 -6.89 18.38 -2.53
N PRO A 93 -6.06 17.51 -3.14
CA PRO A 93 -4.63 17.74 -3.27
C PRO A 93 -4.25 19.11 -3.85
N ASP A 94 -5.11 19.64 -4.72
CA ASP A 94 -4.87 20.90 -5.42
C ASP A 94 -4.85 22.10 -4.46
N VAL A 95 -5.57 22.02 -3.33
CA VAL A 95 -5.53 23.05 -2.28
C VAL A 95 -4.14 23.17 -1.67
N TYR A 96 -3.46 22.04 -1.45
CA TYR A 96 -2.10 22.02 -0.92
C TYR A 96 -1.08 22.57 -1.92
N ASN A 97 -1.22 22.18 -3.19
CA ASN A 97 -0.29 22.59 -4.25
C ASN A 97 -0.36 24.09 -4.58
N HIS A 98 -1.51 24.74 -4.39
CA HIS A 98 -1.72 26.16 -4.74
C HIS A 98 -1.79 27.11 -3.53
N GLY A 99 -1.83 26.60 -2.30
CA GLY A 99 -2.04 27.42 -1.09
C GLY A 99 -0.87 28.30 -0.66
N GLY A 100 0.29 28.17 -1.31
CA GLY A 100 1.48 29.00 -1.06
C GLY A 100 2.13 28.78 0.32
N PRO A 101 3.22 29.52 0.62
CA PRO A 101 4.08 29.26 1.79
C PRO A 101 3.35 29.37 3.13
N ARG A 102 2.36 30.26 3.22
CA ARG A 102 1.59 30.50 4.44
C ARG A 102 0.70 29.30 4.79
N LEU A 103 0.01 28.72 3.81
CA LEU A 103 -0.79 27.52 4.05
C LEU A 103 0.12 26.33 4.41
N MET A 104 1.28 26.22 3.78
CA MET A 104 2.25 25.15 4.06
C MET A 104 2.79 25.21 5.50
N ALA A 105 3.04 26.42 6.03
CA ALA A 105 3.45 26.61 7.41
C ALA A 105 2.35 26.17 8.39
N GLU A 106 1.11 26.59 8.17
CA GLU A 106 -0.04 26.19 9.00
C GLU A 106 -0.29 24.68 8.95
N ILE A 107 -0.18 24.07 7.77
CA ILE A 107 -0.31 22.62 7.60
C ILE A 107 0.79 21.86 8.32
N ALA A 108 2.04 22.34 8.26
CA ALA A 108 3.15 21.72 8.98
C ALA A 108 2.92 21.78 10.49
N THR A 109 2.46 22.92 11.02
CA THR A 109 2.08 23.06 12.44
C THR A 109 0.95 22.11 12.81
N LEU A 110 -0.10 22.03 11.99
CA LEU A 110 -1.22 21.10 12.21
C LEU A 110 -0.77 19.64 12.19
N PHE A 111 0.21 19.26 11.37
CA PHE A 111 0.73 17.89 11.37
C PHE A 111 1.58 17.58 12.60
N GLN A 112 2.27 18.57 13.17
CA GLN A 112 2.95 18.43 14.46
C GLN A 112 1.95 18.18 15.60
N GLU A 113 0.77 18.79 15.53
CA GLU A 113 -0.27 18.64 16.55
C GLU A 113 -1.19 17.43 16.35
N MET A 114 -1.51 17.08 15.11
CA MET A 114 -2.52 16.06 14.80
C MET A 114 -1.97 14.65 14.57
N GLY A 115 -0.63 14.49 14.46
CA GLY A 115 0.16 13.25 14.59
C GLY A 115 -0.17 12.01 13.75
N HIS A 116 -1.39 11.84 13.24
CA HIS A 116 -1.90 10.54 12.79
C HIS A 116 -2.98 10.61 11.69
N GLN A 117 -3.29 11.79 11.15
CA GLN A 117 -4.44 11.97 10.27
C GLN A 117 -4.04 12.62 8.95
N GLY A 118 -3.64 11.83 7.95
CA GLY A 118 -3.54 12.33 6.58
C GLY A 118 -2.61 11.55 5.66
N GLN A 119 -2.90 11.64 4.36
CA GLN A 119 -2.05 11.09 3.30
C GLN A 119 -0.62 11.67 3.33
N ILE A 120 -0.49 12.94 3.73
CA ILE A 120 0.81 13.62 3.84
C ILE A 120 1.68 12.97 4.92
N PHE A 121 1.12 12.65 6.09
CA PHE A 121 1.86 11.99 7.16
C PHE A 121 2.35 10.60 6.73
N VAL A 122 1.51 9.83 6.04
CA VAL A 122 1.89 8.53 5.48
C VAL A 122 3.04 8.67 4.47
N LEU A 123 3.02 9.69 3.60
CA LEU A 123 4.12 9.94 2.66
C LEU A 123 5.43 10.30 3.37
N ILE A 124 5.37 11.08 4.45
CA ILE A 124 6.55 11.41 5.26
C ILE A 124 7.14 10.16 5.90
N LEU A 125 6.30 9.29 6.49
CA LEU A 125 6.75 8.01 7.04
C LEU A 125 7.38 7.12 5.98
N ILE A 126 6.77 7.03 4.80
CA ILE A 126 7.31 6.28 3.66
C ILE A 126 8.66 6.87 3.21
N ASP A 127 8.81 8.18 3.15
CA ASP A 127 10.06 8.84 2.78
C ASP A 127 11.19 8.58 3.81
N ARG A 128 10.87 8.65 5.11
CA ARG A 128 11.83 8.34 6.19
C ARG A 128 12.25 6.87 6.15
N GLN A 129 11.29 5.97 6.01
CA GLN A 129 11.56 4.54 5.86
C GLN A 129 12.40 4.26 4.60
N ASN A 130 12.15 5.00 3.53
CA ASN A 130 12.93 4.89 2.30
C ASN A 130 14.32 5.54 2.36
N GLY A 131 14.56 6.46 3.29
CA GLY A 131 15.87 7.06 3.50
C GLY A 131 16.80 6.21 4.36
N HIS A 132 16.30 5.13 4.96
CA HIS A 132 17.08 4.28 5.83
C HIS A 132 18.15 3.50 5.03
N PRO A 133 19.45 3.61 5.40
CA PRO A 133 20.56 3.08 4.60
C PRO A 133 20.56 1.55 4.45
N GLU A 134 19.83 0.80 5.29
CA GLU A 134 19.68 -0.66 5.20
C GLU A 134 18.54 -1.13 4.29
N GLN A 135 18.16 -0.36 3.27
CA GLN A 135 17.22 -0.79 2.23
C GLN A 135 17.70 -1.97 1.35
N SER A 136 18.91 -2.50 1.57
CA SER A 136 19.49 -3.65 0.88
C SER A 136 18.86 -5.02 1.23
N LEU A 137 17.75 -5.03 1.95
CA LEU A 137 17.11 -6.26 2.44
C LEU A 137 16.08 -6.85 1.47
N LEU A 138 15.59 -6.05 0.52
CA LEU A 138 14.72 -6.56 -0.53
C LEU A 138 15.58 -7.24 -1.61
N PRO A 139 15.21 -8.45 -2.06
CA PRO A 139 15.93 -9.10 -3.15
C PRO A 139 15.91 -8.23 -4.41
N GLU A 140 17.00 -8.24 -5.19
CA GLU A 140 17.07 -7.53 -6.49
C GLU A 140 15.95 -7.95 -7.48
N SER A 141 15.33 -9.11 -7.25
CA SER A 141 14.19 -9.60 -8.03
C SER A 141 12.85 -8.94 -7.65
N GLN A 142 12.81 -8.13 -6.59
CA GLN A 142 11.64 -7.35 -6.21
C GLN A 142 11.60 -6.04 -6.99
N CYS A 143 10.48 -5.76 -7.65
CA CYS A 143 10.33 -4.55 -8.45
C CYS A 143 9.01 -3.82 -8.21
N GLY A 144 8.04 -4.48 -7.58
CA GLY A 144 6.76 -3.85 -7.25
C GLY A 144 6.95 -2.79 -6.17
N PHE A 145 6.48 -1.56 -6.43
CA PHE A 145 6.51 -0.44 -5.49
C PHE A 145 7.91 0.06 -5.07
N GLU A 146 8.96 -0.35 -5.78
CA GLU A 146 10.32 0.12 -5.54
C GLU A 146 10.70 1.30 -6.44
N ARG A 147 11.50 2.22 -5.90
CA ARG A 147 12.04 3.33 -6.70
C ARG A 147 13.04 2.75 -7.71
N ARG A 148 12.86 3.12 -8.99
CA ARG A 148 13.76 2.78 -10.12
C ARG A 148 13.64 1.36 -10.67
N HIS A 149 12.75 0.53 -10.15
CA HIS A 149 12.45 -0.79 -10.72
C HIS A 149 11.08 -0.80 -11.39
N GLY A 150 11.05 -1.00 -12.71
CA GLY A 150 9.81 -1.06 -13.49
C GLY A 150 9.39 -2.48 -13.84
N THR A 151 8.10 -2.68 -14.08
CA THR A 151 7.57 -3.94 -14.64
C THR A 151 8.27 -4.32 -15.95
N THR A 152 8.66 -3.31 -16.74
CA THR A 152 9.40 -3.48 -17.99
C THR A 152 10.74 -4.18 -17.78
N ASP A 153 11.47 -3.83 -16.72
CA ASP A 153 12.80 -4.40 -16.45
C ASP A 153 12.70 -5.89 -16.12
N MET A 154 11.69 -6.28 -15.33
CA MET A 154 11.42 -7.69 -15.02
C MET A 154 10.93 -8.48 -16.23
N ILE A 155 10.07 -7.88 -17.08
CA ILE A 155 9.64 -8.51 -18.34
C ILE A 155 10.85 -8.74 -19.24
N PHE A 156 11.77 -7.78 -19.30
CA PHE A 156 13.00 -7.90 -20.08
C PHE A 156 13.88 -9.02 -19.54
N ALA A 157 14.16 -9.05 -18.23
CA ALA A 157 14.96 -10.11 -17.61
C ALA A 157 14.34 -11.52 -17.84
N ALA A 158 13.02 -11.65 -17.70
CA ALA A 158 12.32 -12.91 -17.96
C ALA A 158 12.43 -13.34 -19.43
N ARG A 159 12.35 -12.39 -20.38
CA ARG A 159 12.54 -12.66 -21.82
C ARG A 159 13.96 -13.12 -22.13
N GLN A 160 14.97 -12.44 -21.58
CA GLN A 160 16.37 -12.84 -21.74
C GLN A 160 16.61 -14.28 -21.24
N LEU A 161 16.03 -14.63 -20.09
CA LEU A 161 16.12 -16.00 -19.56
C LEU A 161 15.45 -17.01 -20.51
N GLN A 162 14.25 -16.69 -21.00
CA GLN A 162 13.52 -17.55 -21.94
C GLN A 162 14.30 -17.77 -23.25
N GLU A 163 14.84 -16.70 -23.85
CA GLU A 163 15.64 -16.77 -25.07
C GLU A 163 16.92 -17.59 -24.86
N LYS A 164 17.59 -17.41 -23.73
CA LYS A 164 18.80 -18.17 -23.40
C LYS A 164 18.51 -19.66 -23.21
N CYS A 165 17.39 -19.99 -22.58
CA CYS A 165 16.96 -21.39 -22.44
C CYS A 165 16.67 -22.04 -23.80
N GLN A 166 16.02 -21.30 -24.71
CA GLN A 166 15.76 -21.77 -26.07
C GLN A 166 17.07 -21.99 -26.86
N GLU A 167 18.01 -21.06 -26.77
CA GLU A 167 19.32 -21.16 -27.43
C GLU A 167 20.11 -22.38 -26.96
N MET A 168 20.13 -22.64 -25.65
CA MET A 168 20.86 -23.75 -25.05
C MET A 168 20.09 -25.08 -25.07
N ARG A 169 18.88 -25.11 -25.67
CA ARG A 169 17.97 -26.27 -25.68
C ARG A 169 17.71 -26.88 -24.28
N ILE A 170 17.65 -26.03 -23.27
CA ILE A 170 17.26 -26.44 -21.92
C ILE A 170 15.77 -26.17 -21.71
N HIS A 171 15.08 -27.11 -21.06
CA HIS A 171 13.67 -26.95 -20.74
C HIS A 171 13.49 -25.90 -19.65
N LEU A 172 12.78 -24.82 -19.96
CA LEU A 172 12.37 -23.80 -19.00
C LEU A 172 10.93 -24.04 -18.55
N TYR A 173 10.70 -24.06 -17.25
CA TYR A 173 9.38 -24.12 -16.63
C TYR A 173 9.14 -22.83 -15.85
N THR A 174 8.02 -22.16 -16.12
CA THR A 174 7.65 -20.90 -15.48
C THR A 174 6.35 -21.07 -14.71
N THR A 175 6.29 -20.56 -13.48
CA THR A 175 5.07 -20.54 -12.66
C THR A 175 4.70 -19.09 -12.35
N PHE A 176 3.45 -18.72 -12.60
CA PHE A 176 2.91 -17.41 -12.22
C PHE A 176 2.05 -17.58 -10.96
N VAL A 177 2.37 -16.83 -9.91
CA VAL A 177 1.65 -16.86 -8.64
C VAL A 177 1.01 -15.50 -8.42
N ASP A 178 -0.32 -15.47 -8.29
CA ASP A 178 -1.08 -14.27 -7.95
C ASP A 178 -1.78 -14.45 -6.60
N LEU A 179 -1.76 -13.40 -5.77
CA LEU A 179 -2.38 -13.42 -4.45
C LEU A 179 -3.77 -12.77 -4.51
N THR A 180 -4.79 -13.56 -4.21
CA THR A 180 -6.17 -13.04 -4.10
C THR A 180 -6.26 -12.06 -2.93
N LYS A 181 -6.59 -10.80 -3.23
CA LYS A 181 -6.73 -9.71 -2.24
C LYS A 181 -5.48 -9.56 -1.36
N ALA A 182 -4.29 -9.44 -1.98
CA ALA A 182 -3.00 -9.36 -1.30
C ALA A 182 -2.97 -8.44 -0.06
N PHE A 183 -3.56 -7.23 -0.13
CA PHE A 183 -3.65 -6.31 1.02
C PHE A 183 -4.78 -6.63 1.99
N GLY A 184 -5.82 -7.31 1.52
CA GLY A 184 -6.98 -7.67 2.33
C GLY A 184 -6.74 -8.90 3.21
N THR A 185 -5.75 -9.74 2.91
CA THR A 185 -5.52 -11.03 3.59
C THR A 185 -4.25 -11.05 4.45
N VAL A 186 -3.56 -9.91 4.59
CA VAL A 186 -2.36 -9.79 5.43
C VAL A 186 -2.71 -10.00 6.90
N ASN A 187 -1.95 -10.86 7.59
CA ASN A 187 -2.09 -11.01 9.04
C ASN A 187 -1.40 -9.85 9.75
N CYS A 188 -2.18 -8.97 10.38
CA CYS A 188 -1.68 -7.80 11.08
C CYS A 188 -0.68 -8.13 12.19
N ASN A 189 -0.92 -9.20 12.97
CA ASN A 189 0.00 -9.60 14.05
C ASN A 189 1.35 -10.07 13.49
N GLY A 190 1.34 -10.80 12.38
CA GLY A 190 2.55 -11.19 11.67
C GLY A 190 3.28 -9.99 11.09
N LEU A 191 2.54 -9.07 10.46
CA LEU A 191 3.10 -7.84 9.93
C LEU A 191 3.80 -7.03 11.02
N TRP A 192 3.19 -6.86 12.20
CA TRP A 192 3.82 -6.17 13.32
C TRP A 192 5.07 -6.89 13.84
N LYS A 193 5.06 -8.22 13.91
CA LYS A 193 6.26 -9.00 14.27
C LYS A 193 7.39 -8.79 13.27
N ILE A 194 7.07 -8.77 11.98
CA ILE A 194 8.03 -8.52 10.90
C ILE A 194 8.54 -7.09 10.98
N LEU A 195 7.68 -6.08 11.10
CA LEU A 195 8.10 -4.67 11.20
C LEU A 195 9.06 -4.43 12.36
N ARG A 196 8.88 -5.08 13.51
CA ARG A 196 9.84 -5.02 14.63
C ARG A 196 11.23 -5.56 14.31
N LYS A 197 11.38 -6.44 13.30
CA LYS A 197 12.70 -6.85 12.80
C LYS A 197 13.37 -5.74 11.98
N PHE A 198 12.59 -4.83 11.41
CA PHE A 198 13.06 -3.77 10.52
C PHE A 198 13.19 -2.39 11.20
N GLY A 199 12.95 -2.31 12.52
CA GLY A 199 12.99 -1.05 13.28
C GLY A 199 11.59 -0.55 13.60
#